data_AF-A0A9P0QQ10-F1
#
_entry.id   AF-A0A9P0QQ10-F1
#
_cell.length_a   1.000
_cell.length_b   1.000
_cell.length_c   1.000
_cell.angle_alpha   90.00
_cell.angle_beta   90.00
_cell.angle_gamma   90.00
#
_symmetry.space_group_name_H-M   'P 1'
#
loop_
_entity.id
_entity.type
_entity.pdbx_description
1 polymer ?
#
loop_
_entity_poly.entity_id
_entity_poly.type
_entity_poly.pdbx_seq_one_letter_code
_entity_poly.pdbx_strand_id
1 'polypeptide(L)'
;MAPRQSQTAKRNKSQNKTRNVESEVTSDSVARNLLANQPKLTPKSKVRKQSKAVVKKQQAKIRLYGSKSGKEYREDQLDIPTLNKAVTPGVKAKKGKKGKVFLKDDDSLTMTRLVKSINDKYDQVNESKLEKSRRLEEIRELKRKELDRKEQEKIDKLEGKKDQLKNKASVARLARRKNAKARKSDEDSEPSRPKKKSVSFS
;
A
#
# COMPACT_ATOMS: atom_id res chain seq x y z
N MET A 1 12.89 -30.36 -19.16
CA MET A 1 12.60 -29.24 -18.23
C MET A 1 13.48 -29.39 -17.01
N ALA A 2 14.37 -28.43 -16.73
CA ALA A 2 15.23 -28.51 -15.54
C ALA A 2 14.39 -28.37 -14.25
N PRO A 3 14.63 -29.18 -13.21
CA PRO A 3 13.87 -29.10 -11.97
C PRO A 3 14.16 -27.77 -11.27
N ARG A 4 13.10 -27.08 -10.87
CA ARG A 4 13.19 -25.83 -10.10
C ARG A 4 13.83 -26.12 -8.75
N GLN A 5 15.01 -25.55 -8.52
CA GLN A 5 15.69 -25.70 -7.23
C GLN A 5 14.84 -25.11 -6.09
N SER A 6 14.74 -25.86 -5.00
CA SER A 6 14.01 -25.48 -3.79
C SER A 6 14.55 -24.19 -3.19
N GLN A 7 13.71 -23.45 -2.46
CA GLN A 7 14.15 -22.24 -1.78
C GLN A 7 15.26 -22.51 -0.74
N THR A 8 15.31 -23.73 -0.20
CA THR A 8 16.39 -24.19 0.69
C THR A 8 17.73 -24.30 -0.04
N ALA A 9 17.75 -24.84 -1.26
CA ALA A 9 18.97 -24.92 -2.07
C ALA A 9 19.55 -23.53 -2.44
N LYS A 10 18.68 -22.54 -2.67
CA LYS A 10 19.11 -21.14 -2.93
C LYS A 10 19.69 -20.46 -1.70
N ARG A 11 19.26 -20.84 -0.49
CA ARG A 11 19.67 -20.23 0.78
C ARG A 11 21.05 -20.72 1.27
N ASN A 12 21.40 -21.98 0.99
CA ASN A 12 22.71 -22.55 1.33
C ASN A 12 23.88 -21.84 0.65
N LYS A 13 23.69 -21.33 -0.59
CA LYS A 13 24.77 -20.71 -1.37
C LYS A 13 25.18 -19.32 -0.87
N SER A 14 24.32 -18.62 -0.12
CA SER A 14 24.61 -17.32 0.50
C SER A 14 24.99 -17.42 1.98
N GLN A 15 24.56 -18.45 2.71
CA GLN A 15 24.88 -18.63 4.13
C GLN A 15 26.36 -18.95 4.39
N ASN A 16 27.04 -19.64 3.49
CA ASN A 16 28.44 -20.03 3.69
C ASN A 16 29.46 -18.90 3.49
N LYS A 17 29.04 -17.70 3.05
CA LYS A 17 29.94 -16.56 2.79
C LYS A 17 29.98 -15.50 3.89
N THR A 18 29.18 -15.63 4.95
CA THR A 18 28.97 -14.57 5.97
C THR A 18 29.01 -15.08 7.41
N ARG A 19 29.59 -16.25 7.67
CA ARG A 19 29.72 -16.74 9.05
C ARG A 19 30.77 -15.93 9.80
N ASN A 20 30.32 -14.95 10.57
CA ASN A 20 31.09 -14.41 11.68
C ASN A 20 31.17 -15.48 12.77
N VAL A 21 32.35 -15.67 13.36
CA VAL A 21 32.54 -16.54 14.53
C VAL A 21 32.01 -15.78 15.74
N GLU A 22 30.70 -15.80 15.93
CA GLU A 22 30.05 -15.29 17.13
C GLU A 22 29.97 -16.41 18.17
N SER A 23 30.15 -16.09 19.45
CA SER A 23 30.10 -17.10 20.51
C SER A 23 28.70 -17.73 20.57
N GLU A 24 28.66 -19.07 20.61
CA GLU A 24 27.41 -19.85 20.66
C GLU A 24 26.50 -19.44 21.85
N VAL A 25 27.13 -18.92 22.91
CA VAL A 25 26.48 -18.39 24.12
C VAL A 25 25.55 -17.19 23.82
N THR A 26 25.86 -16.40 22.79
CA THR A 26 25.09 -15.18 22.46
C THR A 26 24.08 -15.36 21.33
N SER A 27 24.31 -16.35 20.46
CA SER A 27 23.49 -16.62 19.28
C SER A 27 22.39 -17.66 19.56
N ASP A 28 22.64 -18.65 20.42
CA ASP A 28 21.63 -19.62 20.79
C ASP A 28 20.63 -19.01 21.79
N SER A 29 19.36 -19.01 21.37
CA SER A 29 18.25 -18.51 22.20
C SER A 29 18.08 -19.28 23.51
N VAL A 30 18.44 -20.57 23.55
CA VAL A 30 18.35 -21.39 24.75
C VAL A 30 19.49 -21.05 25.70
N ALA A 31 20.74 -21.02 25.21
CA ALA A 31 21.91 -20.60 25.98
C ALA A 31 21.80 -19.16 26.51
N ARG A 32 21.24 -18.24 25.71
CA ARG A 32 21.00 -16.86 26.10
C ARG A 32 20.07 -16.77 27.32
N ASN A 33 19.01 -17.57 27.37
CA ASN A 33 18.07 -17.55 28.49
C ASN A 33 18.65 -18.07 29.81
N LEU A 34 19.79 -18.77 29.79
CA LEU A 34 20.47 -19.30 30.99
C LEU A 34 21.51 -18.33 31.59
N LEU A 35 21.80 -17.21 30.93
CA LEU A 35 22.74 -16.21 31.45
C LEU A 35 22.14 -15.44 32.62
N ALA A 36 22.88 -15.35 33.73
CA ALA A 36 22.45 -14.67 34.96
C ALA A 36 22.19 -13.16 34.78
N ASN A 37 22.84 -12.51 33.80
CA ASN A 37 22.76 -11.08 33.55
C ASN A 37 21.93 -10.76 32.29
N GLN A 38 20.70 -11.28 32.19
CA GLN A 38 19.78 -10.84 31.13
C GLN A 38 19.06 -9.55 31.51
N PRO A 39 19.00 -8.53 30.62
CA PRO A 39 18.12 -7.39 30.84
C PRO A 39 16.67 -7.89 30.91
N LYS A 40 15.87 -7.38 31.85
CA LYS A 40 14.45 -7.72 31.97
C LYS A 40 13.70 -7.18 30.73
N LEU A 41 13.61 -7.97 29.66
CA LEU A 41 12.83 -7.60 28.48
C LEU A 41 11.35 -7.60 28.84
N THR A 42 10.77 -6.41 28.95
CA THR A 42 9.31 -6.27 29.05
C THR A 42 8.67 -6.75 27.73
N PRO A 43 7.55 -7.49 27.79
CA PRO A 43 6.89 -7.98 26.59
C PRO A 43 6.43 -6.80 25.71
N LYS A 44 6.67 -6.89 24.41
CA LYS A 44 6.23 -5.89 23.44
C LYS A 44 4.70 -5.79 23.47
N SER A 45 4.14 -4.57 23.49
CA SER A 45 2.69 -4.38 23.59
C SER A 45 1.97 -4.96 22.39
N LYS A 46 0.90 -5.73 22.63
CA LYS A 46 0.05 -6.35 21.59
C LYS A 46 -0.58 -5.33 20.64
N VAL A 47 -0.79 -4.10 21.13
CA VAL A 47 -1.33 -2.97 20.35
C VAL A 47 -0.23 -1.94 20.12
N ARG A 48 -0.21 -1.39 18.90
CA ARG A 48 0.71 -0.32 18.51
C ARG A 48 0.32 0.97 19.25
N LYS A 49 1.22 1.47 20.09
CA LYS A 49 1.05 2.77 20.75
C LYS A 49 1.03 3.89 19.70
N GLN A 50 0.17 4.88 19.92
CA GLN A 50 0.12 6.06 19.06
C GLN A 50 1.44 6.85 19.14
N SER A 51 1.82 7.54 18.06
CA SER A 51 3.06 8.31 18.04
C SER A 51 2.97 9.54 18.96
N LYS A 52 4.10 9.97 19.53
CA LYS A 52 4.17 11.13 20.44
C LYS A 52 3.58 12.40 19.83
N ALA A 53 3.73 12.58 18.50
CA ALA A 53 3.16 13.72 17.79
C ALA A 53 1.62 13.70 17.74
N VAL A 54 1.02 12.51 17.57
CA VAL A 54 -0.44 12.33 17.57
C VAL A 54 -0.99 12.58 18.98
N VAL A 55 -0.33 12.05 20.00
CA VAL A 55 -0.71 12.28 21.40
C VAL A 55 -0.63 13.76 21.77
N LYS A 56 0.43 14.48 21.36
CA LYS A 56 0.58 15.92 21.61
C LYS A 56 -0.54 16.73 20.95
N LYS A 57 -0.93 16.39 19.71
CA LYS A 57 -2.06 17.03 19.02
C LYS A 57 -3.40 16.77 19.72
N GLN A 58 -3.64 15.54 20.18
CA GLN A 58 -4.85 15.21 20.93
C GLN A 58 -4.90 15.96 22.26
N GLN A 59 -3.80 16.01 23.01
CA GLN A 59 -3.73 16.77 24.26
C GLN A 59 -3.94 18.26 24.07
N ALA A 60 -3.35 18.86 23.02
CA ALA A 60 -3.59 20.26 22.68
C ALA A 60 -5.08 20.52 22.37
N LYS A 61 -5.73 19.61 21.65
CA LYS A 61 -7.16 19.69 21.34
C LYS A 61 -8.03 19.55 22.59
N ILE A 62 -7.68 18.66 23.50
CA ILE A 62 -8.38 18.46 24.79
C ILE A 62 -8.23 19.71 25.68
N ARG A 63 -7.06 20.35 25.72
CA ARG A 63 -6.87 21.60 26.47
C ARG A 63 -7.68 22.77 25.90
N LEU A 64 -7.81 22.83 24.57
CA LEU A 64 -8.51 23.92 23.90
C LEU A 64 -10.03 23.78 23.94
N TYR A 65 -10.55 22.56 23.75
CA TYR A 65 -11.99 22.31 23.57
C TYR A 65 -12.62 21.42 24.66
N GLY A 66 -11.85 21.05 25.68
CA GLY A 66 -12.26 20.05 26.67
C GLY A 66 -12.21 18.61 26.13
N SER A 67 -12.32 17.64 27.02
CA SER A 67 -12.50 16.23 26.62
C SER A 67 -13.90 16.05 26.05
N LYS A 68 -14.03 15.67 24.78
CA LYS A 68 -15.33 15.29 24.24
C LYS A 68 -15.85 14.07 25.01
N SER A 69 -17.03 14.19 25.62
CA SER A 69 -17.77 13.02 26.07
C SER A 69 -18.08 12.20 24.82
N GLY A 70 -17.62 10.96 24.73
CA GLY A 70 -17.66 10.15 23.50
C GLY A 70 -19.04 9.73 22.99
N LYS A 71 -20.09 10.48 23.33
CA LYS A 71 -21.47 10.26 22.92
C LYS A 71 -21.70 10.99 21.59
N GLU A 72 -21.25 10.37 20.51
CA GLU A 72 -21.70 10.74 19.17
C GLU A 72 -23.08 10.11 18.97
N TYR A 73 -24.13 10.90 19.20
CA TYR A 73 -25.47 10.42 18.92
C TYR A 73 -25.71 10.39 17.43
N ARG A 74 -26.32 9.31 16.97
CA ARG A 74 -26.80 9.17 15.59
C ARG A 74 -28.22 9.74 15.51
N GLU A 75 -28.64 10.14 14.32
CA GLU A 75 -29.95 10.79 14.08
C GLU A 75 -31.14 9.91 14.51
N ASP A 76 -30.95 8.59 14.56
CA ASP A 76 -31.89 7.58 15.05
C ASP A 76 -31.93 7.48 16.59
N GLN A 77 -30.97 8.06 17.30
CA GLN A 77 -30.89 8.04 18.77
C GLN A 77 -31.42 9.32 19.42
N LEU A 78 -31.54 10.40 18.64
CA LEU A 78 -32.33 11.55 19.02
C LEU A 78 -33.69 11.27 18.40
N ASP A 79 -34.76 11.19 19.19
CA ASP A 79 -36.14 10.97 18.73
C ASP A 79 -36.64 12.14 17.86
N ILE A 80 -35.96 12.40 16.74
CA ILE A 80 -36.24 13.46 15.79
C ILE A 80 -37.17 12.85 14.74
N PRO A 81 -38.35 13.44 14.50
CA PRO A 81 -39.25 12.95 13.46
C PRO A 81 -38.57 13.03 12.09
N THR A 82 -38.67 11.96 11.32
CA THR A 82 -38.16 11.92 9.95
C THR A 82 -39.08 12.72 9.03
N LEU A 83 -38.59 13.82 8.48
CA LEU A 83 -39.32 14.57 7.45
C LEU A 83 -39.40 13.78 6.14
N ASN A 84 -40.47 14.05 5.37
CA ASN A 84 -40.66 13.51 4.03
C ASN A 84 -39.48 13.91 3.12
N LYS A 85 -38.77 12.93 2.58
CA LYS A 85 -37.65 13.14 1.64
C LYS A 85 -38.18 13.13 0.21
N ALA A 86 -37.73 14.06 -0.62
CA ALA A 86 -38.01 14.03 -2.05
C ALA A 86 -37.38 12.75 -2.66
N VAL A 87 -38.22 11.87 -3.19
CA VAL A 87 -37.76 10.70 -3.94
C VAL A 87 -37.25 11.20 -5.28
N THR A 88 -35.92 11.27 -5.45
CA THR A 88 -35.34 11.54 -6.77
C THR A 88 -35.57 10.32 -7.67
N PRO A 89 -36.39 10.41 -8.74
CA PRO A 89 -36.67 9.28 -9.62
C PRO A 89 -35.48 9.07 -10.56
N GLY A 90 -34.40 8.50 -10.03
CA GLY A 90 -33.23 8.09 -10.81
C GLY A 90 -33.24 6.58 -11.04
N VAL A 91 -32.97 6.15 -12.28
CA VAL A 91 -32.67 4.74 -12.57
C VAL A 91 -31.40 4.37 -11.81
N LYS A 92 -31.53 3.63 -10.70
CA LYS A 92 -30.38 3.05 -10.01
C LYS A 92 -29.70 2.11 -11.00
N ALA A 93 -28.48 2.46 -11.44
CA ALA A 93 -27.67 1.57 -12.26
C ALA A 93 -27.60 0.20 -11.56
N LYS A 94 -28.19 -0.82 -12.17
CA LYS A 94 -28.24 -2.17 -11.62
C LYS A 94 -26.80 -2.65 -11.46
N LYS A 95 -26.28 -2.63 -10.23
CA LYS A 95 -25.02 -3.31 -9.93
C LYS A 95 -25.26 -4.80 -10.19
N GLY A 96 -24.37 -5.43 -10.95
CA GLY A 96 -24.46 -6.85 -11.28
C GLY A 96 -24.57 -7.74 -10.05
N LYS A 97 -24.94 -9.02 -10.24
CA LYS A 97 -25.10 -9.99 -9.14
C LYS A 97 -23.85 -10.04 -8.25
N LYS A 98 -24.02 -9.83 -6.94
CA LYS A 98 -22.93 -9.85 -5.94
C LYS A 98 -22.17 -11.19 -6.05
N GLY A 99 -20.86 -11.12 -6.25
CA GLY A 99 -19.98 -12.29 -6.39
C GLY A 99 -19.66 -12.73 -7.82
N LYS A 100 -20.37 -12.21 -8.84
CA LYS A 100 -19.98 -12.39 -10.24
C LYS A 100 -19.22 -11.16 -10.72
N VAL A 101 -17.96 -11.36 -11.12
CA VAL A 101 -17.15 -10.31 -11.74
C VAL A 101 -17.34 -10.42 -13.24
N PHE A 102 -18.07 -9.47 -13.81
CA PHE A 102 -18.21 -9.36 -15.26
C PHE A 102 -16.92 -8.79 -15.83
N LEU A 103 -16.55 -9.28 -17.01
CA LEU A 103 -15.50 -8.69 -17.83
C LEU A 103 -16.05 -7.38 -18.39
N LYS A 104 -15.16 -6.41 -18.60
CA LYS A 104 -15.53 -5.16 -19.27
C LYS A 104 -15.68 -5.42 -20.76
N ASP A 105 -16.56 -4.67 -21.42
CA ASP A 105 -16.82 -4.80 -22.87
C ASP A 105 -15.55 -4.56 -23.70
N ASP A 106 -14.62 -3.74 -23.19
CA ASP A 106 -13.35 -3.41 -23.85
C ASP A 106 -12.28 -4.52 -23.76
N ASP A 107 -12.49 -5.56 -22.95
CA ASP A 107 -11.48 -6.58 -22.66
C ASP A 107 -11.65 -7.83 -23.55
N SER A 108 -11.55 -7.61 -24.86
CA SER A 108 -11.68 -8.66 -25.89
C SER A 108 -10.65 -9.79 -25.74
N LEU A 109 -9.45 -9.48 -25.24
CA LEU A 109 -8.37 -10.46 -25.03
C LEU A 109 -8.75 -11.49 -23.95
N THR A 110 -9.28 -11.04 -22.81
CA THR A 110 -9.66 -11.97 -21.74
C THR A 110 -10.91 -12.75 -22.10
N MET A 111 -11.86 -12.13 -22.80
CA MET A 111 -13.04 -12.78 -23.36
C MET A 111 -12.67 -13.93 -24.30
N THR A 112 -11.83 -13.66 -25.32
CA THR A 112 -11.41 -14.68 -26.29
C THR A 112 -10.68 -15.85 -25.63
N ARG A 113 -9.77 -15.56 -24.68
CA ARG A 113 -9.10 -16.60 -23.88
C ARG A 113 -10.10 -17.48 -23.12
N LEU A 114 -11.09 -16.87 -22.47
CA LEU A 114 -12.07 -17.61 -21.68
C LEU A 114 -12.94 -18.48 -22.55
N VAL A 115 -13.48 -17.94 -23.65
CA VAL A 115 -14.26 -18.71 -24.64
C VAL A 115 -13.47 -19.92 -25.11
N LYS A 116 -12.21 -19.75 -25.54
CA LYS A 116 -11.37 -20.86 -26.00
C LYS A 116 -11.10 -21.90 -24.92
N SER A 117 -10.80 -21.47 -23.70
CA SER A 117 -10.56 -22.38 -22.57
C SER A 117 -11.80 -23.15 -22.11
N ILE A 118 -12.97 -22.53 -22.21
CA ILE A 118 -14.26 -23.15 -21.88
C ILE A 118 -14.58 -24.19 -22.95
N ASN A 119 -14.47 -23.81 -24.23
CA ASN A 119 -14.69 -24.74 -25.34
C ASN A 119 -13.72 -25.94 -25.26
N ASP A 120 -12.45 -25.73 -24.87
CA ASP A 120 -11.49 -26.84 -24.70
C ASP A 120 -11.86 -27.81 -23.58
N LYS A 121 -12.57 -27.33 -22.56
CA LYS A 121 -13.01 -28.17 -21.45
C LYS A 121 -14.24 -29.01 -21.79
N TYR A 122 -15.18 -28.45 -22.52
CA TYR A 122 -16.49 -29.08 -22.75
C TYR A 122 -16.61 -29.77 -24.10
N ASP A 123 -15.88 -29.31 -25.11
CA ASP A 123 -16.01 -29.79 -26.48
C ASP A 123 -15.04 -30.95 -26.73
N GLN A 124 -15.57 -32.17 -26.78
CA GLN A 124 -14.79 -33.38 -27.04
C GLN A 124 -14.69 -33.60 -28.56
N VAL A 125 -13.85 -32.80 -29.20
CA VAL A 125 -13.59 -32.91 -30.64
C VAL A 125 -12.55 -34.00 -30.89
N ASN A 126 -12.84 -34.93 -31.81
CA ASN A 126 -11.88 -35.89 -32.31
C ASN A 126 -10.89 -35.19 -33.26
N GLU A 127 -9.87 -34.57 -32.68
CA GLU A 127 -8.85 -33.80 -33.40
C GLU A 127 -7.52 -34.57 -33.47
N SER A 128 -6.72 -34.24 -34.48
CA SER A 128 -5.36 -34.78 -34.60
C SER A 128 -4.45 -34.26 -33.48
N LYS A 129 -3.38 -35.00 -33.14
CA LYS A 129 -2.42 -34.58 -32.11
C LYS A 129 -1.79 -33.20 -32.39
N LEU A 130 -1.63 -32.86 -33.67
CA LEU A 130 -1.05 -31.58 -34.12
C LEU A 130 -2.02 -30.41 -33.93
N GLU A 131 -3.32 -30.62 -34.18
CA GLU A 131 -4.34 -29.60 -33.95
C GLU A 131 -4.50 -29.31 -32.47
N LYS A 132 -4.53 -30.36 -31.64
CA LYS A 132 -4.56 -30.22 -30.19
C LYS A 132 -3.38 -29.42 -29.66
N SER A 133 -2.17 -29.66 -30.16
CA SER A 133 -1.00 -28.91 -29.72
C SER A 133 -1.08 -27.44 -30.11
N ARG A 134 -1.54 -27.13 -31.34
CA ARG A 134 -1.74 -25.76 -31.83
C ARG A 134 -2.80 -25.02 -31.00
N ARG A 135 -3.91 -25.67 -30.68
CA ARG A 135 -4.97 -25.12 -29.82
C ARG A 135 -4.46 -24.77 -28.42
N LEU A 136 -3.71 -25.68 -27.80
CA LEU A 136 -3.13 -25.46 -26.48
C LEU A 136 -2.05 -24.36 -26.50
N GLU A 137 -1.28 -24.25 -27.58
CA GLU A 137 -0.33 -23.17 -27.79
C GLU A 137 -1.02 -21.82 -27.91
N GLU A 138 -2.10 -21.73 -28.68
CA GLU A 138 -2.89 -20.51 -28.80
C GLU A 138 -3.44 -20.04 -27.45
N ILE A 139 -3.98 -20.96 -26.63
CA ILE A 139 -4.44 -20.64 -25.27
C ILE A 139 -3.28 -20.15 -24.39
N ARG A 140 -2.09 -20.74 -24.52
CA ARG A 140 -0.89 -20.31 -23.78
C ARG A 140 -0.44 -18.92 -24.21
N GLU A 141 -0.46 -18.61 -25.50
CA GLU A 141 -0.10 -17.29 -26.02
C GLU A 141 -1.07 -16.22 -25.54
N LEU A 142 -2.38 -16.46 -25.61
CA LEU A 142 -3.39 -15.54 -25.08
C LEU A 142 -3.21 -15.30 -23.57
N LYS A 143 -2.85 -16.35 -22.82
CA LYS A 143 -2.55 -16.23 -21.40
C LYS A 143 -1.27 -15.43 -21.12
N ARG A 144 -0.23 -15.58 -21.95
CA ARG A 144 0.99 -14.74 -21.85
C ARG A 144 0.65 -13.27 -22.09
N LYS A 145 -0.05 -12.95 -23.19
CA LYS A 145 -0.48 -11.59 -23.52
C LYS A 145 -1.31 -10.94 -22.41
N GLU A 146 -2.22 -11.70 -21.77
CA GLU A 146 -3.00 -11.21 -20.62
C GLU A 146 -2.10 -10.89 -19.42
N LEU A 147 -1.12 -11.74 -19.12
CA LEU A 147 -0.19 -11.51 -18.01
C LEU A 147 0.69 -10.30 -18.28
N ASP A 148 1.19 -10.14 -19.50
CA ASP A 148 2.02 -9.00 -19.90
C ASP A 148 1.23 -7.69 -19.79
N ARG A 149 -0.03 -7.66 -20.23
CA ARG A 149 -0.92 -6.50 -20.06
C ARG A 149 -1.14 -6.17 -18.58
N LYS A 150 -1.37 -7.17 -17.73
CA LYS A 150 -1.53 -6.98 -16.28
C LYS A 150 -0.26 -6.52 -15.60
N GLU A 151 0.90 -6.94 -16.08
CA GLU A 151 2.19 -6.48 -15.59
C GLU A 151 2.42 -5.01 -15.97
N GLN A 152 2.18 -4.65 -17.24
CA GLN A 152 2.27 -3.28 -17.71
C GLN A 152 1.34 -2.35 -16.92
N GLU A 153 0.08 -2.74 -16.72
CA GLU A 153 -0.85 -1.93 -15.91
C GLU A 153 -0.37 -1.71 -14.46
N LYS A 154 0.36 -2.67 -13.88
CA LYS A 154 0.94 -2.50 -12.53
C LYS A 154 2.12 -1.55 -12.58
N ILE A 155 2.97 -1.66 -13.60
CA ILE A 155 4.10 -0.76 -13.82
C ILE A 155 3.59 0.67 -14.00
N ASP A 156 2.63 0.88 -14.90
CA ASP A 156 2.04 2.20 -15.18
C ASP A 156 1.42 2.82 -13.91
N LYS A 157 0.72 2.01 -13.10
CA LYS A 157 0.16 2.48 -11.81
C LYS A 157 1.25 2.90 -10.82
N LEU A 158 2.39 2.20 -10.80
CA LEU A 158 3.51 2.54 -9.92
C LEU A 158 4.25 3.77 -10.41
N GLU A 159 4.51 3.86 -11.71
CA GLU A 159 5.17 5.01 -12.34
C GLU A 159 4.33 6.27 -12.22
N GLY A 160 3.03 6.20 -12.55
CA GLY A 160 2.10 7.30 -12.37
C GLY A 160 2.04 7.79 -10.92
N LYS A 161 2.09 6.89 -9.93
CA LYS A 161 2.19 7.30 -8.51
C LYS A 161 3.53 7.94 -8.16
N LYS A 162 4.65 7.43 -8.68
CA LYS A 162 5.98 8.04 -8.47
C LYS A 162 6.00 9.47 -9.03
N ASP A 163 5.45 9.68 -10.21
CA ASP A 163 5.45 11.00 -10.84
C ASP A 163 4.47 11.96 -10.15
N GLN A 164 3.31 11.48 -9.71
CA GLN A 164 2.44 12.27 -8.83
C GLN A 164 3.15 12.71 -7.54
N LEU A 165 3.96 11.84 -6.93
CA LEU A 165 4.73 12.18 -5.73
C LEU A 165 5.85 13.19 -6.04
N LYS A 166 6.59 13.01 -7.15
CA LYS A 166 7.61 13.96 -7.61
C LYS A 166 7.01 15.33 -7.90
N ASN A 167 5.88 15.38 -8.60
CA ASN A 167 5.19 16.62 -8.95
C ASN A 167 4.67 17.33 -7.69
N LYS A 168 4.03 16.60 -6.76
CA LYS A 168 3.60 17.15 -5.47
C LYS A 168 4.78 17.71 -4.67
N ALA A 169 5.90 16.99 -4.63
CA ALA A 169 7.11 17.44 -3.93
C ALA A 169 7.73 18.69 -4.59
N SER A 170 7.78 18.74 -5.93
CA SER A 170 8.28 19.89 -6.68
C SER A 170 7.42 21.14 -6.43
N VAL A 171 6.10 21.02 -6.54
CA VAL A 171 5.16 22.11 -6.27
C VAL A 171 5.30 22.61 -4.82
N ALA A 172 5.38 21.70 -3.84
CA ALA A 172 5.59 22.08 -2.45
C ALA A 172 6.93 22.82 -2.24
N ARG A 173 8.00 22.43 -2.94
CA ARG A 173 9.31 23.09 -2.88
C ARG A 173 9.27 24.49 -3.49
N LEU A 174 8.60 24.65 -4.64
CA LEU A 174 8.40 25.94 -5.28
C LEU A 174 7.56 26.89 -4.41
N ALA A 175 6.48 26.38 -3.81
CA ALA A 175 5.67 27.14 -2.86
C ALA A 175 6.48 27.59 -1.64
N ARG A 176 7.29 26.69 -1.06
CA ARG A 176 8.19 27.06 0.06
C ARG A 176 9.20 28.13 -0.36
N ARG A 177 9.80 28.04 -1.55
CA ARG A 177 10.75 29.03 -2.07
C ARG A 177 10.07 30.39 -2.31
N LYS A 178 8.86 30.40 -2.86
CA LYS A 178 8.07 31.62 -3.07
C LYS A 178 7.73 32.29 -1.75
N ASN A 179 7.25 31.52 -0.76
CA ASN A 179 6.93 32.04 0.57
C ASN A 179 8.17 32.53 1.32
N ALA A 180 9.32 31.86 1.18
CA ALA A 180 10.57 32.33 1.78
C ALA A 180 11.06 33.65 1.16
N LYS A 181 10.92 33.81 -0.16
CA LYS A 181 11.23 35.09 -0.83
C LYS A 181 10.29 36.21 -0.38
N ALA A 182 8.98 35.93 -0.30
CA ALA A 182 7.99 36.91 0.19
C ALA A 182 8.29 37.34 1.65
N ARG A 183 8.63 36.39 2.52
CA ARG A 183 9.03 36.73 3.90
C ARG A 183 10.29 37.58 3.97
N LYS A 184 11.27 37.34 3.08
CA LYS A 184 12.50 38.11 3.03
C LYS A 184 12.26 39.53 2.50
N SER A 185 11.38 39.71 1.50
CA SER A 185 10.99 41.04 1.03
C SER A 185 10.21 41.83 2.08
N ASP A 186 9.37 41.16 2.88
CA ASP A 186 8.67 41.81 4.00
C ASP A 186 9.66 42.21 5.12
N GLU A 187 10.68 41.38 5.40
CA GLU A 187 11.70 41.64 6.43
C GLU A 187 12.66 42.79 6.03
N ASP A 188 12.90 43.01 4.73
CA ASP A 188 13.66 44.15 4.21
C ASP A 188 12.82 45.46 4.18
N SER A 189 11.50 45.40 4.38
CA SER A 189 10.59 46.56 4.40
C SER A 189 10.28 47.08 5.82
N GLU A 190 10.69 46.35 6.87
CA GLU A 190 10.51 46.72 8.28
C GLU A 190 11.85 47.19 8.89
N PRO A 191 11.89 48.28 9.68
CA PRO A 191 13.13 48.80 10.23
C PRO A 191 13.78 47.80 11.21
N SER A 192 15.04 47.47 10.94
CA SER A 192 15.82 46.39 11.55
C SER A 192 15.87 46.45 13.08
N ARG A 193 15.39 45.39 13.75
CA ARG A 193 15.68 45.15 15.18
C ARG A 193 17.02 44.41 15.34
N PRO A 194 17.85 44.72 16.34
CA PRO A 194 19.21 44.19 16.45
C PRO A 194 19.23 42.68 16.77
N LYS A 195 19.98 41.92 15.96
CA LYS A 195 20.19 40.47 16.12
C LYS A 195 21.13 40.19 17.30
N LYS A 196 20.72 39.29 18.20
CA LYS A 196 21.54 38.80 19.31
C LYS A 196 22.62 37.84 18.79
N LYS A 197 23.87 38.04 19.21
CA LYS A 197 25.02 37.18 18.86
C LYS A 197 24.89 35.83 19.55
N SER A 198 25.10 34.73 18.83
CA SER A 198 25.22 33.37 19.38
C SER A 198 26.54 32.75 18.97
N VAL A 199 27.25 32.15 19.93
CA VAL A 199 28.53 31.47 19.71
C VAL A 199 28.28 30.01 19.35
N SER A 200 28.86 29.54 18.24
CA SER A 200 28.86 28.13 17.84
C SER A 200 30.20 27.50 18.23
N PHE A 201 30.17 26.35 18.91
CA PHE A 201 31.34 25.53 19.13
C PHE A 201 31.49 24.55 17.96
N SER A 202 32.67 24.58 17.34
CA SER A 202 33.14 23.71 16.25
C SER A 202 33.55 22.33 16.75
#